data_AF-A0A1F3Z603-F1
#
_entry.id   AF-A0A1F3Z603-F1
#
_cell.length_a   1.000
_cell.length_b   1.000
_cell.length_c   1.000
_cell.angle_alpha   90.00
_cell.angle_beta   90.00
_cell.angle_gamma   90.00
#
_symmetry.space_group_name_H-M   'P 1'
#
loop_
_entity.id
_entity.type
_entity.pdbx_description
1 polymer ?
#
loop_
_entity_poly.entity_id
_entity_poly.type
_entity_poly.pdbx_seq_one_letter_code
_entity_poly.pdbx_strand_id
1 'polypeptide(L)'
;MAMHRYFVAAGLLLISTLASAQLTSPHWPLKQVFGKNAAVLQITKEAVAEVCVKDICTRFVLRDPKGIEIVHDFAYLYFWMVEGYDLAPNKAGSSERFVVTILNRRKGQCTGTDEEAIARCTLAQMAKSYAIFGLETKPENGWNKIFKLDIPAKLKSAGVI
;
A
#
# COMPACT_ATOMS: atom_id res chain seq x y z
N MET A 1 71.61 -17.16 -26.16
CA MET A 1 72.06 -17.07 -24.75
C MET A 1 71.01 -16.27 -23.99
N ALA A 2 70.44 -16.87 -22.96
CA ALA A 2 69.27 -16.36 -22.26
C ALA A 2 69.58 -15.11 -21.41
N MET A 3 68.66 -14.14 -21.40
CA MET A 3 68.57 -13.12 -20.36
C MET A 3 67.12 -12.84 -20.01
N HIS A 4 66.89 -12.85 -18.69
CA HIS A 4 65.67 -12.53 -17.96
C HIS A 4 65.05 -11.18 -18.35
N ARG A 5 63.75 -11.00 -18.06
CA ARG A 5 63.25 -10.14 -16.95
C ARG A 5 61.72 -9.92 -17.01
N TYR A 6 61.08 -10.25 -15.88
CA TYR A 6 59.94 -9.64 -15.16
C TYR A 6 58.92 -8.75 -15.88
N PHE A 7 57.64 -8.91 -15.54
CA PHE A 7 56.73 -7.96 -14.85
C PHE A 7 55.27 -8.33 -15.16
N VAL A 8 54.52 -8.85 -14.18
CA VAL A 8 53.61 -8.14 -13.25
C VAL A 8 52.13 -8.26 -13.65
N ALA A 9 51.42 -8.95 -12.77
CA ALA A 9 50.00 -8.88 -12.42
C ALA A 9 49.11 -7.90 -13.20
N ALA A 10 48.17 -8.45 -13.97
CA ALA A 10 46.88 -7.82 -14.20
C ALA A 10 45.87 -8.51 -13.27
N GLY A 11 45.76 -7.98 -12.05
CA GLY A 11 44.77 -8.42 -11.07
C GLY A 11 43.36 -8.20 -11.61
N LEU A 12 42.59 -9.29 -11.67
CA LEU A 12 41.15 -9.26 -11.91
C LEU A 12 40.49 -8.52 -10.73
N LEU A 13 40.20 -7.23 -10.92
CA LEU A 13 39.36 -6.45 -10.02
C LEU A 13 37.94 -7.01 -10.12
N LEU A 14 37.61 -7.93 -9.21
CA LEU A 14 36.25 -8.28 -8.82
C LEU A 14 35.59 -7.03 -8.23
N ILE A 15 35.00 -6.21 -9.10
CA ILE A 15 34.15 -5.10 -8.69
C ILE A 15 32.95 -5.73 -7.99
N SER A 16 33.03 -5.68 -6.66
CA SER A 16 31.98 -6.04 -5.74
C SER A 16 30.86 -5.03 -5.93
N THR A 17 29.93 -5.31 -6.85
CA THR A 17 28.62 -4.66 -6.86
C THR A 17 27.80 -5.22 -5.70
N LEU A 18 28.22 -4.86 -4.49
CA LEU A 18 27.31 -4.70 -3.36
C LEU A 18 26.33 -3.61 -3.78
N ALA A 19 25.30 -4.03 -4.54
CA ALA A 19 24.07 -3.30 -4.68
C ALA A 19 23.66 -2.96 -3.24
N SER A 20 23.86 -1.70 -2.89
CA SER A 20 23.37 -1.15 -1.65
C SER A 20 21.87 -1.35 -1.71
N ALA A 21 21.39 -2.42 -1.08
CA ALA A 21 20.02 -2.54 -0.64
C ALA A 21 19.82 -1.42 0.38
N GLN A 22 19.67 -0.18 -0.12
CA GLN A 22 19.05 0.88 0.62
C GLN A 22 17.71 0.30 1.04
N LEU A 23 17.60 -0.03 2.33
CA LEU A 23 16.33 -0.20 3.02
C LEU A 23 15.56 1.08 2.76
N THR A 24 14.82 1.09 1.66
CA THR A 24 13.82 2.10 1.37
C THR A 24 12.82 1.95 2.50
N SER A 25 12.81 2.94 3.40
CA SER A 25 11.73 3.09 4.36
C SER A 25 10.42 2.83 3.62
N PRO A 26 9.55 1.92 4.09
CA PRO A 26 8.39 1.52 3.32
C PRO A 26 7.62 2.78 2.92
N HIS A 27 7.57 3.03 1.61
CA HIS A 27 6.82 4.13 1.06
C HIS A 27 5.36 3.85 1.38
N TRP A 28 4.78 4.61 2.30
CA TRP A 28 3.37 4.49 2.69
C TRP A 28 2.53 5.54 1.94
N PRO A 29 1.96 5.22 0.76
CA PRO A 29 1.14 6.14 -0.01
C PRO A 29 0.08 6.91 0.80
N LEU A 30 -0.59 6.26 1.76
CA LEU A 30 -1.60 6.92 2.59
C LEU A 30 -1.02 8.09 3.40
N LYS A 31 0.16 7.91 4.01
CA LYS A 31 0.83 9.00 4.74
C LYS A 31 1.30 10.11 3.81
N GLN A 32 1.66 9.80 2.57
CA GLN A 32 2.10 10.82 1.62
C GLN A 32 0.93 11.65 1.09
N VAL A 33 -0.24 11.04 0.92
CA VAL A 33 -1.43 11.76 0.41
C VAL A 33 -2.20 12.46 1.52
N PHE A 34 -2.42 11.79 2.66
CA PHE A 34 -3.24 12.32 3.74
C PHE A 34 -2.42 12.96 4.88
N GLY A 35 -1.09 12.87 4.85
CA GLY A 35 -0.21 13.48 5.84
C GLY A 35 -0.51 13.01 7.26
N LYS A 36 -0.69 13.97 8.18
CA LYS A 36 -1.03 13.71 9.59
C LYS A 36 -2.39 13.03 9.80
N ASN A 37 -3.24 13.02 8.78
CA ASN A 37 -4.56 12.41 8.83
C ASN A 37 -4.53 10.91 8.52
N ALA A 38 -3.36 10.32 8.24
CA ALA A 38 -3.23 8.88 8.06
C ALA A 38 -2.24 8.26 9.06
N ALA A 39 -2.65 7.15 9.66
CA ALA A 39 -1.81 6.30 10.49
C ALA A 39 -1.68 4.91 9.86
N VAL A 40 -0.47 4.38 9.91
CA VAL A 40 -0.13 3.03 9.46
C VAL A 40 0.65 2.41 10.60
N LEU A 41 0.08 1.39 11.22
CA LEU A 41 0.55 0.83 12.47
C LEU A 41 0.61 -0.69 12.36
N GLN A 42 1.74 -1.25 12.79
CA GLN A 42 1.90 -2.67 13.01
C GLN A 42 1.98 -2.90 14.52
N ILE A 43 0.99 -3.59 15.07
CA ILE A 43 0.94 -3.98 16.48
C ILE A 43 1.05 -5.49 16.58
N THR A 44 1.31 -6.03 17.77
CA THR A 44 1.71 -7.44 17.98
C THR A 44 0.81 -8.49 17.29
N LYS A 45 -0.48 -8.20 17.11
CA LYS A 45 -1.45 -9.15 16.54
C LYS A 45 -2.12 -8.65 15.26
N GLU A 46 -1.92 -7.40 14.89
CA GLU A 46 -2.72 -6.75 13.86
C GLU A 46 -1.90 -5.76 13.06
N ALA A 47 -2.30 -5.59 11.81
CA ALA A 47 -1.87 -4.51 10.95
C ALA A 47 -3.04 -3.56 10.71
N VAL A 48 -2.79 -2.27 10.82
CA VAL A 48 -3.82 -1.23 10.85
C VAL A 48 -3.46 -0.11 9.89
N ALA A 49 -4.43 0.27 9.05
CA ALA A 49 -4.40 1.51 8.27
C ALA A 49 -5.61 2.36 8.67
N GLU A 50 -5.38 3.59 9.13
CA GLU A 50 -6.41 4.53 9.54
C GLU A 50 -6.25 5.83 8.76
N VAL A 51 -7.36 6.39 8.30
CA VAL A 51 -7.40 7.72 7.68
C VAL A 51 -8.58 8.50 8.26
N CYS A 52 -8.31 9.74 8.68
CA CYS A 52 -9.29 10.65 9.28
C CYS A 52 -9.56 11.83 8.33
N VAL A 53 -10.76 11.90 7.74
CA VAL A 53 -11.14 13.00 6.84
C VAL A 53 -12.51 13.54 7.21
N LYS A 54 -12.65 14.88 7.22
CA LYS A 54 -13.90 15.57 7.58
C LYS A 54 -14.47 15.02 8.89
N ASP A 55 -13.59 14.90 9.87
CA ASP A 55 -13.85 14.42 11.22
C ASP A 55 -14.24 12.93 11.36
N ILE A 56 -14.35 12.17 10.27
CA ILE A 56 -14.58 10.72 10.33
C ILE A 56 -13.24 9.99 10.21
N CYS A 57 -12.93 9.13 11.17
CA CYS A 57 -11.78 8.23 11.09
C CYS A 57 -12.22 6.84 10.67
N THR A 58 -11.77 6.40 9.49
CA THR A 58 -11.99 5.04 9.01
C THR A 58 -10.72 4.23 9.19
N ARG A 59 -10.84 3.12 9.90
CA ARG A 59 -9.75 2.21 10.25
C ARG A 59 -10.00 0.84 9.63
N PHE A 60 -9.02 0.34 8.90
CA PHE A 60 -8.98 -1.02 8.39
C PHE A 60 -8.00 -1.84 9.21
N VAL A 61 -8.42 -3.04 9.59
CA VAL A 61 -7.64 -3.93 10.45
C VAL A 61 -7.56 -5.31 9.81
N LEU A 62 -6.34 -5.85 9.78
CA LEU A 62 -6.06 -7.22 9.42
C LEU A 62 -5.41 -7.91 10.63
N ARG A 63 -5.94 -9.05 11.07
CA ARG A 63 -5.40 -9.83 12.21
C ARG A 63 -4.16 -10.65 11.82
N ASP A 64 -3.22 -9.98 11.16
CA ASP A 64 -1.90 -10.48 10.84
C ASP A 64 -0.94 -9.28 10.85
N PRO A 65 -0.01 -9.19 11.80
CA PRO A 65 0.94 -8.09 11.86
C PRO A 65 1.83 -7.98 10.63
N LYS A 66 2.05 -9.09 9.89
CA LYS A 66 2.84 -9.07 8.65
C LYS A 66 2.05 -8.52 7.46
N GLY A 67 0.75 -8.34 7.61
CA GLY A 67 -0.17 -7.86 6.57
C GLY A 67 -0.23 -6.33 6.42
N ILE A 68 0.75 -5.58 6.92
CA ILE A 68 0.75 -4.11 6.91
C ILE A 68 0.68 -3.52 5.51
N GLU A 69 1.39 -4.10 4.55
CA GLU A 69 1.31 -3.66 3.16
C GLU A 69 -0.07 -3.98 2.55
N ILE A 70 -0.68 -5.11 2.92
CA ILE A 70 -2.01 -5.52 2.44
C ILE A 70 -3.07 -4.54 2.92
N VAL A 71 -3.11 -4.23 4.22
CA VAL A 71 -4.12 -3.32 4.78
C VAL A 71 -3.95 -1.90 4.25
N HIS A 72 -2.70 -1.50 3.99
CA HIS A 72 -2.37 -0.20 3.42
C HIS A 72 -2.85 -0.09 1.96
N ASP A 73 -2.51 -1.08 1.12
CA ASP A 73 -2.94 -1.14 -0.28
C ASP A 73 -4.47 -1.18 -0.37
N PHE A 74 -5.11 -1.97 0.50
CA PHE A 74 -6.57 -2.05 0.59
C PHE A 74 -7.19 -0.69 0.92
N ALA A 75 -6.70 -0.03 1.97
CA ALA A 75 -7.23 1.26 2.41
C ALA A 75 -7.04 2.34 1.32
N TYR A 76 -5.89 2.36 0.63
CA TYR A 76 -5.67 3.30 -0.47
C TYR A 76 -6.69 3.10 -1.60
N LEU A 77 -6.88 1.86 -2.06
CA LEU A 77 -7.87 1.55 -3.08
C LEU A 77 -9.30 1.82 -2.60
N TYR A 78 -9.63 1.56 -1.33
CA TYR A 78 -10.94 1.87 -0.76
C TYR A 78 -11.22 3.37 -0.79
N PHE A 79 -10.30 4.22 -0.33
CA PHE A 79 -10.51 5.66 -0.35
C PHE A 79 -10.63 6.22 -1.77
N TRP A 80 -9.91 5.64 -2.73
CA TRP A 80 -10.05 6.02 -4.13
C TRP A 80 -11.40 5.59 -4.71
N MET A 81 -11.72 4.30 -4.61
CA MET A 81 -12.85 3.69 -5.34
C MET A 81 -14.21 3.85 -4.65
N VAL A 82 -14.21 3.91 -3.32
CA VAL A 82 -15.46 3.87 -2.52
C VAL A 82 -15.79 5.24 -1.96
N GLU A 83 -14.79 5.93 -1.39
CA GLU A 83 -14.99 7.26 -0.81
C GLU A 83 -14.71 8.38 -1.83
N GLY A 84 -14.28 8.04 -3.05
CA GLY A 84 -14.19 8.95 -4.19
C GLY A 84 -13.08 10.00 -4.11
N TYR A 85 -12.03 9.76 -3.31
CA TYR A 85 -10.89 10.68 -3.26
C TYR A 85 -10.08 10.58 -4.56
N ASP A 86 -9.69 11.73 -5.13
CA ASP A 86 -8.83 11.78 -6.32
C ASP A 86 -7.38 11.42 -5.95
N LEU A 87 -7.13 10.12 -5.84
CA LEU A 87 -5.84 9.57 -5.44
C LEU A 87 -4.95 9.19 -6.63
N ALA A 88 -5.55 8.94 -7.80
CA ALA A 88 -4.88 8.49 -9.01
C ALA A 88 -3.64 9.30 -9.44
N PRO A 89 -3.60 10.65 -9.36
CA PRO A 89 -2.45 11.42 -9.82
C PRO A 89 -1.25 11.39 -8.85
N ASN A 90 -1.42 10.90 -7.62
CA ASN A 90 -0.37 10.95 -6.59
C ASN A 90 0.78 9.97 -6.89
N LYS A 91 2.01 10.44 -6.68
CA LYS A 91 3.25 9.73 -7.05
C LYS A 91 4.19 9.53 -5.88
N ALA A 92 4.96 8.46 -5.92
CA ALA A 92 6.17 8.32 -5.13
C ALA A 92 7.25 9.29 -5.62
N GLY A 93 8.25 9.57 -4.79
CA GLY A 93 9.43 10.37 -5.18
C GLY A 93 10.15 9.86 -6.43
N SER A 94 9.91 8.62 -6.86
CA SER A 94 10.42 7.99 -8.08
C SER A 94 9.64 8.30 -9.37
N SER A 95 8.68 9.25 -9.35
CA SER A 95 7.75 9.61 -10.45
C SER A 95 6.64 8.59 -10.77
N GLU A 96 6.68 7.40 -10.16
CA GLU A 96 5.67 6.37 -10.33
C GLU A 96 4.39 6.68 -9.52
N ARG A 97 3.20 6.49 -10.13
CA ARG A 97 1.91 6.70 -9.45
C ARG A 97 1.65 5.57 -8.46
N PHE A 98 1.20 5.90 -7.26
CA PHE A 98 0.95 4.91 -6.21
C PHE A 98 -0.07 3.85 -6.62
N VAL A 99 -1.12 4.25 -7.33
CA VAL A 99 -2.11 3.33 -7.91
C VAL A 99 -1.42 2.27 -8.75
N VAL A 100 -0.54 2.67 -9.67
CA VAL A 100 0.16 1.73 -10.57
C VAL A 100 1.00 0.74 -9.77
N THR A 101 1.74 1.22 -8.77
CA THR A 101 2.56 0.34 -7.93
C THR A 101 1.70 -0.63 -7.11
N ILE A 102 0.58 -0.18 -6.56
CA ILE A 102 -0.37 -1.03 -5.83
C ILE A 102 -0.97 -2.09 -6.76
N LEU A 103 -1.45 -1.69 -7.94
CA LEU A 103 -2.03 -2.62 -8.91
C LEU A 103 -0.99 -3.64 -9.39
N ASN A 104 0.26 -3.24 -9.62
CA ASN A 104 1.32 -4.19 -9.98
C ASN A 104 1.56 -5.26 -8.91
N ARG A 105 1.41 -4.92 -7.62
CA ARG A 105 1.53 -5.89 -6.51
C ARG A 105 0.30 -6.77 -6.31
N ARG A 106 -0.90 -6.23 -6.53
CA ARG A 106 -2.15 -6.82 -6.02
C ARG A 106 -3.13 -7.30 -7.09
N LYS A 107 -3.02 -6.84 -8.34
CA LYS A 107 -4.05 -7.11 -9.36
C LYS A 107 -4.30 -8.59 -9.62
N GLY A 108 -3.30 -9.45 -9.44
CA GLY A 108 -3.45 -10.88 -9.70
C GLY A 108 -3.98 -11.14 -11.12
N GLN A 109 -5.20 -11.70 -11.21
CA GLN A 109 -5.90 -12.00 -12.47
C GLN A 109 -6.82 -10.87 -12.95
N CYS A 110 -6.94 -9.77 -12.21
CA CYS A 110 -7.77 -8.64 -12.59
C CYS A 110 -7.26 -7.96 -13.85
N THR A 111 -8.16 -7.79 -14.80
CA THR A 111 -7.96 -7.10 -16.08
C THR A 111 -9.13 -6.13 -16.30
N GLY A 112 -8.97 -5.17 -17.20
CA GLY A 112 -9.98 -4.14 -17.46
C GLY A 112 -9.58 -3.22 -18.60
N THR A 113 -10.54 -2.42 -19.06
CA THR A 113 -10.36 -1.43 -20.13
C THR A 113 -9.50 -0.23 -19.70
N ASP A 114 -9.44 0.03 -18.40
CA ASP A 114 -8.70 1.12 -17.77
C ASP A 114 -8.23 0.74 -16.35
N GLU A 115 -7.45 1.62 -15.73
CA GLU A 115 -6.90 1.41 -14.39
C GLU A 115 -7.98 1.34 -13.30
N GLU A 116 -9.09 2.06 -13.50
CA GLU A 116 -10.18 2.11 -12.54
C GLU A 116 -10.91 0.76 -12.50
N ALA A 117 -11.19 0.16 -13.66
CA ALA A 117 -11.76 -1.17 -13.78
C ALA A 117 -10.85 -2.24 -13.12
N ILE A 118 -9.54 -2.16 -13.37
CA ILE A 118 -8.56 -3.06 -12.72
C ILE A 118 -8.56 -2.84 -11.20
N ALA A 119 -8.64 -1.59 -10.74
CA ALA A 119 -8.68 -1.26 -9.32
C ALA A 119 -9.95 -1.73 -8.61
N ARG A 120 -11.13 -1.61 -9.23
CA ARG A 120 -12.38 -2.18 -8.69
C ARG A 120 -12.26 -3.68 -8.51
N CYS A 121 -11.84 -4.40 -9.56
CA CYS A 121 -11.63 -5.85 -9.47
C CYS A 121 -10.60 -6.20 -8.38
N THR A 122 -9.48 -5.48 -8.33
CA THR A 122 -8.42 -5.72 -7.35
C THR A 122 -8.93 -5.52 -5.92
N LEU A 123 -9.66 -4.43 -5.66
CA LEU A 123 -10.26 -4.14 -4.37
C LEU A 123 -11.28 -5.21 -3.96
N ALA A 124 -12.15 -5.64 -4.88
CA ALA A 124 -13.10 -6.73 -4.66
C ALA A 124 -12.39 -8.04 -4.31
N GLN A 125 -11.34 -8.39 -5.05
CA GLN A 125 -10.54 -9.59 -4.79
C GLN A 125 -9.86 -9.51 -3.43
N MET A 126 -9.27 -8.37 -3.08
CA MET A 126 -8.64 -8.17 -1.77
C MET A 126 -9.65 -8.31 -0.62
N ALA A 127 -10.84 -7.71 -0.75
CA ALA A 127 -11.92 -7.83 0.24
C ALA A 127 -12.38 -9.28 0.46
N LYS A 128 -12.33 -10.10 -0.59
CA LYS A 128 -12.67 -11.54 -0.51
C LYS A 128 -11.53 -12.38 0.04
N SER A 129 -10.29 -12.04 -0.29
CA SER A 129 -9.12 -12.87 -0.01
C SER A 129 -8.55 -12.64 1.39
N TYR A 130 -8.73 -11.43 1.92
CA TYR A 130 -8.21 -11.03 3.21
C TYR A 130 -9.35 -10.77 4.19
N ALA A 131 -9.21 -11.26 5.42
CA ALA A 131 -10.16 -11.02 6.51
C ALA A 131 -10.00 -9.60 7.10
N ILE A 132 -10.04 -8.58 6.24
CA ILE A 132 -9.99 -7.18 6.62
C ILE A 132 -11.36 -6.76 7.15
N PHE A 133 -11.40 -6.13 8.31
CA PHE A 133 -12.60 -5.51 8.84
C PHE A 133 -12.38 -4.01 9.02
N GLY A 134 -13.46 -3.25 8.89
CA GLY A 134 -13.44 -1.80 9.00
C GLY A 134 -14.10 -1.32 10.28
N LEU A 135 -13.61 -0.20 10.79
CA LEU A 135 -14.15 0.52 11.94
C LEU A 135 -14.26 2.00 11.58
N GLU A 136 -15.31 2.67 12.04
CA GLU A 136 -15.47 4.12 11.92
C GLU A 136 -15.64 4.76 13.29
N THR A 137 -14.97 5.89 13.50
CA THR A 137 -15.20 6.78 14.64
C THR A 137 -15.69 8.11 14.11
N LYS A 138 -16.74 8.66 14.73
CA LYS A 138 -17.31 9.96 14.35
C LYS A 138 -17.53 10.86 15.57
N PRO A 139 -17.12 12.13 15.56
CA PRO A 139 -17.16 13.02 16.71
C PRO A 139 -18.57 13.29 17.21
N GLU A 140 -19.56 13.34 16.32
CA GLU A 140 -20.97 13.54 16.69
C GLU A 140 -21.51 12.42 17.57
N ASN A 141 -20.85 11.26 17.59
CA ASN A 141 -21.19 10.12 18.43
C ASN A 141 -20.29 10.00 19.67
N GLY A 142 -19.33 10.91 19.83
CA GLY A 142 -18.24 10.86 20.80
C GLY A 142 -17.06 10.03 20.30
N TRP A 143 -15.84 10.55 20.47
CA TRP A 143 -14.58 9.95 20.01
C TRP A 143 -14.31 8.51 20.51
N ASN A 144 -15.03 8.08 21.55
CA ASN A 144 -14.90 6.74 22.13
C ASN A 144 -15.84 5.70 21.52
N LYS A 145 -16.81 6.11 20.68
CA LYS A 145 -17.71 5.18 20.02
C LYS A 145 -17.14 4.73 18.68
N ILE A 146 -16.91 3.43 18.58
CA ILE A 146 -16.39 2.78 17.39
C ILE A 146 -17.52 1.95 16.76
N PHE A 147 -17.81 2.21 15.49
CA PHE A 147 -18.82 1.49 14.72
C PHE A 147 -18.15 0.51 13.77
N LYS A 148 -18.75 -0.66 13.58
CA LYS A 148 -18.29 -1.59 12.54
C LYS A 148 -18.68 -1.05 11.18
N LEU A 149 -17.70 -0.88 10.30
CA LEU A 149 -17.94 -0.57 8.90
C LEU A 149 -18.34 -1.85 8.16
N ASP A 150 -19.50 -1.81 7.50
CA ASP A 150 -19.92 -2.87 6.59
C ASP A 150 -19.21 -2.67 5.23
N ILE A 151 -18.00 -3.22 5.13
CA ILE A 151 -17.19 -3.17 3.90
C ILE A 151 -17.97 -3.75 2.71
N PRO A 152 -18.57 -4.96 2.77
CA PRO A 152 -19.38 -5.47 1.66
C PRO A 152 -20.47 -4.52 1.19
N ALA A 153 -21.23 -3.90 2.11
CA ALA A 153 -22.28 -2.96 1.74
C ALA A 153 -21.71 -1.70 1.06
N LYS A 154 -20.60 -1.17 1.56
CA LYS A 154 -19.89 -0.01 0.98
C LYS A 154 -19.36 -0.31 -0.43
N LEU A 155 -18.72 -1.48 -0.62
CA LEU A 155 -18.22 -1.90 -1.92
C LEU A 155 -19.37 -2.06 -2.94
N LYS A 156 -20.49 -2.64 -2.52
CA LYS A 156 -21.68 -2.78 -3.36
C LYS A 156 -22.26 -1.42 -3.75
N SER A 157 -22.38 -0.50 -2.79
CA SER A 157 -22.90 0.86 -3.06
C SER A 157 -22.01 1.65 -4.02
N ALA A 158 -20.71 1.36 -4.05
CA ALA A 158 -19.74 1.99 -4.96
C ALA A 158 -19.61 1.27 -6.31
N GLY A 159 -20.37 0.20 -6.56
CA GLY A 159 -20.27 -0.58 -7.80
C GLY A 159 -18.96 -1.35 -7.95
N VAL A 160 -18.32 -1.70 -6.83
CA VAL A 160 -17.09 -2.52 -6.82
C VAL A 160 -17.42 -4.02 -6.87
N ILE A 161 -18.54 -4.43 -6.26
CA ILE A 161 -19.08 -5.80 -6.27
C ILE A 161 -20.60 -5.83 -6.49
#